data_AF-A0A950ECJ8-F1
#
_entry.id   AF-A0A950ECJ8-F1
#
_cell.length_a   1.000
_cell.length_b   1.000
_cell.length_c   1.000
_cell.angle_alpha   90.00
_cell.angle_beta   90.00
_cell.angle_gamma   90.00
#
_symmetry.space_group_name_H-M   'P 1'
#
loop_
_entity.id
_entity.type
_entity.pdbx_description
1 polymer ?
#
loop_
_entity_poly.entity_id
_entity_poly.type
_entity_poly.pdbx_seq_one_letter_code
_entity_poly.pdbx_strand_id
1 'polypeptide(L)'
;MSGDITNGQNRQSRRSRPAAKPAKPKDGREKITLLISKETNVKLSTLAALKGVDRSTLADSILTEALRGVVISLRGALADGAGGGGEALAEGGEASSAA
;
A
#
# COMPACT_ATOMS: atom_id res chain seq x y z
N MET A 1 -64.47 13.53 -16.78
CA MET A 1 -64.10 14.60 -15.84
C MET A 1 -64.52 14.12 -14.45
N SER A 2 -63.66 13.85 -13.47
CA SER A 2 -62.24 14.11 -13.28
C SER A 2 -61.71 13.05 -12.32
N GLY A 3 -60.46 12.62 -12.51
CA GLY A 3 -59.77 11.76 -11.56
C GLY A 3 -59.13 12.59 -10.46
N ASP A 4 -59.12 12.05 -9.24
CA ASP A 4 -58.31 12.56 -8.14
C ASP A 4 -57.38 11.45 -7.64
N ILE A 5 -56.10 11.66 -7.93
CA ILE A 5 -54.96 10.88 -7.46
C ILE A 5 -54.41 11.60 -6.23
N THR A 6 -54.30 10.95 -5.08
CA THR A 6 -53.37 11.41 -4.03
C THR A 6 -52.53 10.27 -3.48
N ASN A 7 -51.28 10.31 -3.89
CA ASN A 7 -50.15 9.44 -3.59
C ASN A 7 -49.57 9.77 -2.20
N GLY A 8 -49.78 8.90 -1.22
CA GLY A 8 -49.33 9.07 0.18
C GLY A 8 -47.88 8.61 0.43
N GLN A 9 -46.94 9.44 0.02
CA GLN A 9 -45.62 9.71 0.63
C GLN A 9 -44.95 8.65 1.53
N ASN A 10 -44.07 7.85 0.91
CA ASN A 10 -42.66 7.66 1.25
C ASN A 10 -42.20 7.97 2.71
N ARG A 11 -42.33 7.00 3.62
CA ARG A 11 -41.64 7.00 4.92
C ARG A 11 -40.16 6.68 4.73
N GLN A 12 -39.37 7.66 4.31
CA GLN A 12 -37.91 7.58 4.34
C GLN A 12 -37.43 7.56 5.79
N SER A 13 -37.22 6.34 6.33
CA SER A 13 -36.46 6.18 7.57
C SER A 13 -35.06 6.73 7.32
N ARG A 14 -34.71 7.83 7.98
CA ARG A 14 -33.34 8.35 8.00
C ARG A 14 -32.47 7.31 8.70
N ARG A 15 -31.85 6.40 7.93
CA ARG A 15 -30.81 5.50 8.42
C ARG A 15 -29.66 6.36 8.93
N SER A 16 -29.55 6.45 10.25
CA SER A 16 -28.38 7.02 10.93
C SER A 16 -27.14 6.29 10.41
N ARG A 17 -26.28 6.99 9.67
CA ARG A 17 -24.97 6.47 9.26
C ARG A 17 -24.12 6.32 10.53
N PRO A 18 -23.55 5.14 10.81
CA PRO A 18 -22.62 5.00 11.92
C PRO A 18 -21.42 5.91 11.66
N ALA A 19 -21.04 6.70 12.67
CA ALA A 19 -19.88 7.57 12.63
C ALA A 19 -18.65 6.75 12.22
N ALA A 20 -17.98 7.17 11.15
CA ALA A 20 -16.73 6.56 10.70
C ALA A 20 -15.71 6.67 11.84
N LYS A 21 -15.24 5.53 12.34
CA LYS A 21 -14.19 5.49 13.35
C LYS A 21 -12.95 6.20 12.80
N PRO A 22 -12.28 7.06 13.59
CA PRO A 22 -11.09 7.76 13.14
C PRO A 22 -10.05 6.71 12.69
N ALA A 23 -9.57 6.86 11.46
CA ALA A 23 -8.51 6.02 10.93
C ALA A 23 -7.29 6.17 11.85
N LYS A 24 -6.87 5.07 12.48
CA LYS A 24 -5.63 5.06 13.27
C LYS A 24 -4.49 5.52 12.34
N PRO A 25 -3.57 6.37 12.83
CA PRO A 25 -2.38 6.69 12.07
C PRO A 25 -1.71 5.38 11.68
N LYS A 26 -1.47 5.19 10.38
CA LYS A 26 -0.75 4.02 9.90
C LYS A 26 0.65 4.13 10.49
N ASP A 27 1.02 3.21 11.37
CA ASP A 27 2.43 2.95 11.68
C ASP A 27 3.14 2.94 10.32
N GLY A 28 4.19 3.75 10.13
CA GLY A 28 4.85 3.99 8.83
C GLY A 28 5.52 2.77 8.20
N ARG A 29 5.03 1.56 8.51
CA ARG A 29 5.42 0.26 7.99
C ARG A 29 4.55 -0.08 6.78
N GLU A 30 5.20 -0.45 5.69
CA GLU A 30 4.52 -0.96 4.50
C GLU A 30 4.46 -2.48 4.51
N LYS A 31 3.31 -3.04 4.12
CA LYS A 31 3.17 -4.50 4.00
C LYS A 31 3.78 -4.94 2.67
N ILE A 32 4.81 -5.78 2.74
CA ILE A 32 5.45 -6.39 1.58
C ILE A 32 5.30 -7.91 1.59
N THR A 33 5.20 -8.50 0.41
CA THR A 33 5.25 -9.96 0.22
C THR A 33 6.63 -10.33 -0.32
N LEU A 34 7.36 -11.18 0.41
CA LEU A 34 8.70 -11.62 0.04
C LEU A 34 8.69 -13.12 -0.29
N LEU A 35 9.31 -13.50 -1.39
CA LEU A 35 9.61 -14.89 -1.69
C LEU A 35 10.97 -15.22 -1.06
N ILE A 36 10.97 -16.17 -0.11
CA ILE A 36 12.19 -16.64 0.56
C ILE A 36 12.23 -18.17 0.56
N SER A 37 13.43 -18.73 0.74
CA SER A 37 13.59 -20.18 0.84
C SER A 37 12.84 -20.75 2.06
N LYS A 38 12.42 -22.02 1.98
CA LYS A 38 11.76 -22.71 3.11
C LYS A 38 12.66 -22.73 4.34
N GLU A 39 13.96 -22.98 4.16
CA GLU A 39 14.94 -23.02 5.23
C GLU A 39 15.08 -21.65 5.93
N THR A 40 15.15 -20.57 5.15
CA THR A 40 15.22 -19.20 5.69
C THR A 40 13.97 -18.88 6.51
N ASN A 41 12.78 -19.27 6.05
CA ASN A 41 11.53 -19.04 6.79
C ASN A 41 11.54 -19.77 8.15
N VAL A 42 12.05 -20.99 8.20
CA VAL A 42 12.20 -21.74 9.47
C VAL A 42 13.18 -21.02 10.41
N LYS A 43 14.37 -20.67 9.92
CA LYS A 43 15.40 -19.94 10.70
C LYS A 43 14.89 -18.60 11.23
N LEU A 44 14.12 -17.88 10.42
CA LEU A 44 13.52 -16.60 10.81
C LEU A 44 12.48 -16.82 11.92
N SER A 45 11.61 -17.83 11.77
CA SER A 45 10.60 -18.14 12.78
C SER A 45 11.21 -18.57 14.11
N THR A 46 12.25 -19.40 14.09
CA THR A 46 12.91 -19.85 15.32
C THR A 46 13.65 -18.71 16.01
N LEU A 47 14.40 -17.90 15.26
CA LEU A 47 15.13 -16.76 15.81
C LEU A 47 14.18 -15.69 16.38
N ALA A 48 13.05 -15.45 15.73
CA ALA A 48 12.01 -14.53 16.22
C ALA A 48 11.44 -15.02 17.56
N ALA A 49 11.13 -16.32 17.67
CA ALA A 49 10.65 -16.92 18.91
C ALA A 49 11.69 -16.84 20.03
N LEU A 50 12.97 -17.14 19.75
CA LEU A 50 14.05 -17.03 20.73
C LEU A 50 14.25 -15.60 21.26
N LYS A 51 14.03 -14.60 20.40
CA LYS A 51 14.12 -13.18 20.76
C LYS A 51 12.84 -12.61 21.35
N GLY A 52 11.73 -13.36 21.36
CA GLY A 52 10.43 -12.89 21.84
C GLY A 52 9.83 -11.77 20.98
N VAL A 53 10.18 -11.70 19.68
CA VAL A 53 9.68 -10.70 18.74
C VAL A 53 8.88 -11.35 17.61
N ASP A 54 8.05 -10.58 16.92
CA ASP A 54 7.37 -11.06 15.73
C ASP A 54 8.31 -11.17 14.52
N ARG A 55 7.94 -12.04 13.57
CA ARG A 55 8.72 -12.30 12.36
C ARG A 55 8.96 -11.04 11.52
N SER A 56 7.97 -10.14 11.42
CA SER A 56 8.09 -8.89 10.66
C SER A 56 9.07 -7.93 11.30
N THR A 57 9.04 -7.73 12.62
CA THR A 57 9.99 -6.87 13.34
C THR A 57 11.41 -7.40 13.25
N LEU A 58 11.60 -8.73 13.34
CA LEU A 58 12.93 -9.31 13.12
C LEU A 58 13.43 -9.09 11.69
N ALA A 59 12.58 -9.34 10.68
CA ALA A 59 12.93 -9.13 9.29
C ALA A 59 13.29 -7.66 9.00
N ASP A 60 12.48 -6.73 9.51
CA ASP A 60 12.70 -5.28 9.39
C ASP A 60 14.06 -4.87 10.00
N SER A 61 14.41 -5.40 11.18
CA SER A 61 15.71 -5.11 11.80
C SER A 61 16.91 -5.59 10.97
N ILE A 62 16.81 -6.81 10.41
CA ILE A 62 17.86 -7.40 9.57
C ILE A 62 18.00 -6.61 8.26
N LEU A 63 16.87 -6.28 7.62
CA LEU A 63 16.87 -5.50 6.38
C LEU A 63 17.41 -4.09 6.63
N THR A 64 16.98 -3.43 7.70
CA THR A 64 17.48 -2.10 8.09
C THR A 64 19.00 -2.13 8.26
N GLU A 65 19.53 -3.10 9.01
CA GLU A 65 20.97 -3.24 9.23
C GLU A 65 21.74 -3.49 7.91
N ALA A 66 21.24 -4.41 7.08
CA ALA A 66 21.85 -4.73 5.79
C ALA A 66 21.81 -3.53 4.81
N LEU A 67 20.84 -2.63 4.94
CA LEU A 67 20.64 -1.48 4.05
C LEU A 67 21.26 -0.17 4.57
N ARG A 68 21.87 -0.13 5.77
CA ARG A 68 22.41 1.10 6.40
C ARG A 68 23.40 1.89 5.53
N GLY A 69 24.03 1.27 4.54
CA GLY A 69 24.98 1.92 3.62
C GLY A 69 24.43 2.21 2.23
N VAL A 70 23.18 1.86 1.95
CA VAL A 70 22.59 2.03 0.62
C VAL A 70 22.07 3.46 0.49
N VAL A 71 22.83 4.30 -0.22
CA VAL A 71 22.40 5.67 -0.55
C VAL A 71 21.55 5.62 -1.81
N ILE A 72 20.25 5.85 -1.68
CA ILE A 72 19.36 6.03 -2.83
C ILE A 72 19.43 7.50 -3.23
N SER A 73 20.00 7.78 -4.40
CA SER A 73 19.87 9.11 -5.01
C SER A 73 18.41 9.27 -5.45
N LEU A 74 17.61 9.94 -4.64
CA LEU A 74 16.23 10.31 -4.96
C LEU A 74 16.23 11.43 -6.01
N ARG A 75 16.66 11.13 -7.24
CA ARG A 75 16.47 12.01 -8.39
C ARG A 75 15.26 11.50 -9.16
N GLY A 76 14.07 11.75 -8.62
CA GLY A 76 12.77 11.34 -9.19
C GLY A 76 11.75 10.89 -8.13
N ALA A 77 10.55 10.59 -8.62
CA ALA A 77 9.24 10.20 -8.04
C ALA A 77 9.07 9.86 -6.53
N LEU A 78 10.12 9.50 -5.80
CA LEU A 78 10.09 9.25 -4.36
C LEU A 78 10.43 10.52 -3.52
N ALA A 79 10.99 11.56 -4.15
CA ALA A 79 11.30 12.83 -3.48
C ALA A 79 10.06 13.73 -3.27
N ASP A 80 9.10 13.67 -4.19
CA ASP A 80 7.82 14.37 -4.05
C ASP A 80 6.82 13.40 -3.42
N GLY A 81 6.61 13.51 -2.12
CA GLY A 81 5.61 12.75 -1.41
C GLY A 81 4.20 13.01 -1.96
N ALA A 82 3.78 12.23 -2.96
CA ALA A 82 2.40 12.17 -3.42
C ALA A 82 2.16 10.84 -4.14
N GLY A 83 1.34 9.98 -3.53
CA GLY A 83 0.69 8.92 -4.27
C GLY A 83 -0.18 9.52 -5.37
N GLY A 84 -0.04 9.02 -6.59
CA GLY A 84 -0.85 9.44 -7.73
C GLY A 84 -0.50 8.57 -8.93
N GLY A 85 -1.45 7.74 -9.37
CA GLY A 85 -1.24 6.82 -10.48
C GLY A 85 -1.18 7.51 -11.84
N GLY A 86 -0.90 6.71 -12.86
CA GLY A 86 -1.10 7.13 -14.25
C GLY A 86 0.02 6.69 -15.17
N GLU A 87 -0.11 5.44 -15.63
CA GLU A 87 0.03 4.97 -17.02
C GLU A 87 0.93 5.70 -18.03
N ALA A 88 1.63 4.83 -18.77
CA ALA A 88 2.02 4.95 -20.17
C ALA A 88 3.09 5.99 -20.54
N LEU A 89 4.16 5.50 -21.16
CA LEU A 89 4.43 5.82 -22.57
C LEU A 89 5.32 4.71 -23.16
N ALA A 90 4.70 3.96 -24.07
CA ALA A 90 5.38 3.16 -25.06
C ALA A 90 5.92 4.07 -26.18
N GLU A 91 6.85 3.48 -26.94
CA GLU A 91 7.30 3.84 -28.30
C GLU A 91 8.25 5.04 -28.52
N GLY A 92 9.37 4.69 -29.19
CA GLY A 92 9.60 5.22 -30.54
C GLY A 92 10.71 6.28 -30.65
N GLY A 93 11.83 5.91 -31.26
CA GLY A 93 12.89 6.85 -31.62
C GLY A 93 14.05 6.22 -32.36
N GLU A 94 13.80 5.72 -33.58
CA GLU A 94 14.84 5.54 -34.60
C GLU A 94 15.64 6.84 -34.78
N ALA A 95 16.97 6.73 -34.76
CA ALA A 95 17.85 7.72 -35.35
C ALA A 95 18.98 7.01 -36.11
N SER A 96 18.73 6.87 -37.41
CA SER A 96 19.70 6.68 -38.48
C SER A 96 20.92 7.60 -38.32
N SER A 97 22.12 7.08 -38.58
CA SER A 97 23.03 7.72 -39.56
C SER A 97 24.15 6.78 -39.96
N ALA A 98 24.24 6.61 -41.28
CA ALA A 98 25.38 6.04 -41.99
C ALA A 98 26.48 7.11 -42.12
N ALA A 99 27.73 6.66 -42.04
CA ALA A 99 28.89 7.22 -42.73
C ALA A 99 29.99 6.15 -42.80
#